data_AF-A0A851S424-F1
#
_entry.id   AF-A0A851S424-F1
#
_cell.length_a   1.000
_cell.length_b   1.000
_cell.length_c   1.000
_cell.angle_alpha   90.00
_cell.angle_beta   90.00
_cell.angle_gamma   90.00
#
_symmetry.space_group_name_H-M   'P 1'
#
loop_
_entity.id
_entity.type
_entity.pdbx_description
1 polymer ?
#
loop_
_entity_poly.entity_id
_entity_poly.type
_entity_poly.pdbx_seq_one_letter_code
_entity_poly.pdbx_strand_id
1 'polypeptide(L)'
;PVGALKSIMKKRDGPPRSEAKGSKKSLQFVGVLNGEYESTSSEEEEEGNSSSEKASANSSNSSEEGDTETSEEEGGEGTFWWGDVAPHCRHPHALHRFELSPRMREACLIVKTHLGHPAPLCLQLASSSLVLQEWFRLSSQKSSIPDVVANHLLAFAEVSPALLAHVVNLADGNGNTALHYSVSHSNFHIVWLLLDTGICNVDHQNKAGYTALMLAALAAVEQEEDMNVVRKLFSMGNVNAKASQAGQTALMLAVSHGRQEMVEALLACGADVNLQDEEGSTALMCACEHGRMETVKLLLAQPTCNISIEDSDGNNAVAIALEAGHNDIAALLHDHLNG
;
A
#
# COMPACT_ATOMS: atom_id res chain seq x y z
N PRO A 1 -54.07 3.50 9.14
CA PRO A 1 -53.90 4.94 8.83
C PRO A 1 -52.54 5.18 8.17
N VAL A 2 -52.60 5.36 6.84
CA VAL A 2 -51.46 5.49 5.94
C VAL A 2 -51.03 6.96 5.92
N GLY A 3 -49.84 7.26 6.43
CA GLY A 3 -49.29 8.62 6.45
C GLY A 3 -48.39 8.85 5.24
N ALA A 4 -48.97 9.35 4.15
CA ALA A 4 -48.24 9.82 2.97
C ALA A 4 -47.57 11.18 3.25
N LEU A 5 -46.26 11.28 3.09
CA LEU A 5 -45.52 12.54 3.14
C LEU A 5 -45.25 13.02 1.71
N LYS A 6 -45.73 14.23 1.42
CA LYS A 6 -45.75 14.88 0.12
C LYS A 6 -44.41 15.58 -0.15
N SER A 7 -43.92 15.39 -1.38
CA SER A 7 -42.80 16.09 -2.00
C SER A 7 -43.08 17.60 -2.11
N ILE A 8 -42.10 18.43 -1.75
CA ILE A 8 -42.08 19.87 -2.05
C ILE A 8 -40.74 20.16 -2.74
N MET A 9 -40.75 20.03 -4.08
CA MET A 9 -39.74 20.61 -4.96
C MET A 9 -39.93 22.12 -5.01
N LYS A 10 -38.88 22.89 -4.72
CA LYS A 10 -38.83 24.33 -5.00
C LYS A 10 -37.71 24.58 -6.00
N LYS A 11 -38.09 24.76 -7.27
CA LYS A 11 -37.23 25.17 -8.38
C LYS A 11 -36.89 26.65 -8.20
N ARG A 12 -35.61 27.01 -8.22
CA ARG A 12 -35.14 28.40 -8.23
C ARG A 12 -34.42 28.64 -9.55
N ASP A 13 -35.09 29.37 -10.45
CA ASP A 13 -34.49 29.87 -11.68
C ASP A 13 -33.71 31.17 -11.38
N GLY A 14 -32.48 31.28 -11.92
CA GLY A 14 -31.63 32.47 -11.90
C GLY A 14 -30.86 32.57 -13.25
N PRO A 15 -30.48 33.78 -13.70
CA PRO A 15 -30.19 34.08 -15.12
C PRO A 15 -28.75 33.73 -15.57
N PRO A 16 -28.45 33.75 -16.90
CA PRO A 16 -27.25 33.15 -17.47
C PRO A 16 -26.06 34.11 -17.69
N ARG A 17 -24.87 33.52 -18.01
CA ARG A 17 -23.51 34.06 -18.34
C ARG A 17 -22.54 34.04 -17.16
N SER A 18 -21.24 33.76 -17.28
CA SER A 18 -20.30 33.40 -18.37
C SER A 18 -18.99 32.90 -17.72
N GLU A 19 -18.27 32.00 -18.41
CA GLU A 19 -16.83 31.70 -18.35
C GLU A 19 -16.03 31.85 -17.03
N ALA A 20 -15.48 30.73 -16.53
CA ALA A 20 -14.03 30.52 -16.31
C ALA A 20 -13.75 29.44 -15.25
N LYS A 21 -12.69 28.67 -15.52
CA LYS A 21 -11.90 27.80 -14.63
C LYS A 21 -12.50 26.46 -14.20
N GLY A 22 -11.94 25.40 -14.81
CA GLY A 22 -12.06 24.02 -14.41
C GLY A 22 -11.75 23.82 -12.93
N SER A 23 -12.67 23.15 -12.26
CA SER A 23 -12.53 22.73 -10.87
C SER A 23 -11.59 21.53 -10.81
N LYS A 24 -10.31 21.80 -10.52
CA LYS A 24 -9.38 20.79 -10.00
C LYS A 24 -9.98 20.23 -8.71
N LYS A 25 -10.43 18.97 -8.73
CA LYS A 25 -10.78 18.24 -7.51
C LYS A 25 -9.49 17.70 -6.92
N SER A 26 -8.84 18.49 -6.08
CA SER A 26 -7.79 17.97 -5.19
C SER A 26 -8.44 17.06 -4.15
N LEU A 27 -8.01 15.79 -4.11
CA LEU A 27 -8.29 14.90 -2.99
C LEU A 27 -7.46 15.36 -1.80
N GLN A 28 -8.06 16.19 -0.93
CA GLN A 28 -7.51 16.45 0.39
C GLN A 28 -7.89 15.32 1.34
N PHE A 29 -6.89 14.54 1.75
CA PHE A 29 -7.02 13.64 2.87
C PHE A 29 -6.92 14.47 4.17
N VAL A 30 -8.06 14.91 4.68
CA VAL A 30 -8.13 15.52 6.02
C VAL A 30 -8.02 14.37 7.02
N GLY A 31 -6.81 14.12 7.49
CA GLY A 31 -6.59 13.36 8.72
C GLY A 31 -7.35 14.05 9.84
N VAL A 32 -8.24 13.31 10.51
CA VAL A 32 -8.87 13.73 11.76
C VAL A 32 -7.79 13.77 12.82
N LEU A 33 -7.04 14.87 12.85
CA LEU A 33 -6.27 15.29 14.01
C LEU A 33 -7.27 15.87 15.01
N ASN A 34 -7.42 15.15 16.11
CA ASN A 34 -7.88 15.56 17.43
C ASN A 34 -8.99 16.61 17.45
N GLY A 35 -10.19 16.16 17.85
CA GLY A 35 -11.17 17.06 18.41
C GLY A 35 -10.56 17.81 19.59
N GLU A 36 -10.38 19.12 19.42
CA GLU A 36 -10.76 20.15 20.37
C GLU A 36 -10.63 21.51 19.68
N TYR A 37 -11.67 22.30 19.87
CA TYR A 37 -11.78 23.68 19.46
C TYR A 37 -10.79 24.48 20.30
N GLU A 38 -9.99 25.34 19.69
CA GLU A 38 -9.71 26.66 20.23
C GLU A 38 -9.05 27.53 19.14
N SER A 39 -9.66 28.70 18.95
CA SER A 39 -9.30 29.71 17.98
C SER A 39 -7.93 30.31 18.26
N THR A 40 -7.07 30.45 17.26
CA THR A 40 -6.05 31.52 17.27
C THR A 40 -5.88 32.14 15.89
N SER A 41 -6.26 33.41 15.84
CA SER A 41 -5.91 34.42 14.84
C SER A 41 -4.46 34.90 15.04
N SER A 42 -3.98 35.68 14.06
CA SER A 42 -2.73 36.50 14.01
C SER A 42 -1.49 35.72 13.55
N GLU A 43 -1.02 35.89 12.31
CA GLU A 43 -0.29 37.03 11.71
C GLU A 43 1.23 36.84 11.78
N GLU A 44 1.85 37.36 10.73
CA GLU A 44 3.18 37.14 10.16
C GLU A 44 4.34 37.48 11.11
N GLU A 45 5.53 36.89 10.89
CA GLU A 45 6.70 37.65 10.44
C GLU A 45 7.91 36.76 10.09
N GLU A 46 8.74 37.37 9.27
CA GLU A 46 9.85 36.92 8.44
C GLU A 46 11.21 36.78 9.18
N GLU A 47 12.17 36.24 8.40
CA GLU A 47 13.63 36.44 8.47
C GLU A 47 14.51 35.61 9.43
N GLY A 48 15.63 35.10 8.87
CA GLY A 48 16.90 35.13 9.60
C GLY A 48 17.88 33.95 9.55
N ASN A 49 18.41 33.64 8.36
CA ASN A 49 19.85 33.48 8.06
C ASN A 49 20.75 32.34 8.66
N SER A 50 21.49 31.70 7.73
CA SER A 50 22.96 31.50 7.69
C SER A 50 23.66 30.18 8.11
N SER A 51 24.36 29.60 7.10
CA SER A 51 25.74 29.06 7.06
C SER A 51 26.14 27.89 8.00
N SER A 52 26.30 26.66 7.50
CA SER A 52 27.51 26.02 6.93
C SER A 52 28.55 25.53 7.95
N GLU A 53 28.95 24.25 7.86
CA GLU A 53 30.37 23.82 7.81
C GLU A 53 30.54 22.31 7.56
N LYS A 54 31.72 21.97 6.99
CA LYS A 54 32.15 20.68 6.45
C LYS A 54 33.08 19.90 7.40
N ALA A 55 33.16 18.57 7.25
CA ALA A 55 34.38 17.72 7.21
C ALA A 55 33.96 16.24 7.03
N SER A 56 34.25 15.52 5.93
CA SER A 56 35.50 14.81 5.54
C SER A 56 36.02 13.73 6.51
N ALA A 57 35.99 12.45 6.11
CA ALA A 57 37.18 11.57 5.97
C ALA A 57 36.83 10.10 5.56
N ASN A 58 37.74 9.50 4.78
CA ASN A 58 37.74 8.21 4.09
C ASN A 58 37.91 6.93 4.95
N SER A 59 37.50 5.78 4.40
CA SER A 59 38.31 4.55 4.17
C SER A 59 37.46 3.50 3.45
N SER A 60 37.65 3.16 2.16
CA SER A 60 38.65 2.25 1.56
C SER A 60 38.54 0.75 1.93
N ASN A 61 38.11 -0.02 0.92
CA ASN A 61 38.50 -1.38 0.48
C ASN A 61 38.36 -2.60 1.40
N SER A 62 37.68 -3.63 0.90
CA SER A 62 38.33 -4.89 0.47
C SER A 62 37.36 -5.80 -0.32
N SER A 63 37.97 -6.56 -1.21
CA SER A 63 37.45 -7.41 -2.27
C SER A 63 37.44 -8.90 -1.88
N GLU A 64 36.97 -9.73 -2.83
CA GLU A 64 37.14 -11.20 -2.98
C GLU A 64 36.07 -12.09 -2.33
N GLU A 65 35.64 -13.25 -2.84
CA GLU A 65 35.73 -14.01 -4.11
C GLU A 65 34.86 -15.29 -3.89
N GLY A 66 34.35 -15.91 -4.98
CA GLY A 66 33.91 -17.33 -5.08
C GLY A 66 32.70 -17.78 -4.23
N ASP A 67 31.87 -18.76 -4.58
CA ASP A 67 31.92 -19.77 -5.63
C ASP A 67 30.50 -20.36 -5.82
N THR A 68 30.40 -21.14 -6.89
CA THR A 68 29.22 -21.77 -7.51
C THR A 68 28.85 -23.10 -6.84
N GLU A 69 27.58 -23.55 -6.97
CA GLU A 69 27.07 -24.94 -7.17
C GLU A 69 25.59 -25.00 -6.67
N THR A 70 24.57 -25.03 -7.54
CA THR A 70 23.90 -26.16 -8.23
C THR A 70 23.21 -27.22 -7.35
N SER A 71 21.90 -27.40 -7.64
CA SER A 71 21.10 -28.65 -7.57
C SER A 71 20.61 -29.08 -6.16
N GLU A 72 19.38 -29.54 -5.88
CA GLU A 72 18.26 -30.14 -6.63
C GLU A 72 16.93 -29.82 -5.91
N GLU A 73 15.81 -29.89 -6.64
CA GLU A 73 14.46 -29.90 -6.08
C GLU A 73 14.17 -31.22 -5.36
N GLU A 74 13.55 -31.16 -4.18
CA GLU A 74 12.58 -32.19 -3.77
C GLU A 74 11.38 -31.54 -3.06
N GLY A 75 10.19 -31.91 -3.52
CA GLY A 75 8.92 -31.55 -2.93
C GLY A 75 8.73 -32.23 -1.57
N GLY A 76 8.43 -31.43 -0.55
CA GLY A 76 8.04 -31.89 0.77
C GLY A 76 6.82 -31.11 1.26
N GLU A 77 5.77 -31.85 1.64
CA GLU A 77 4.57 -31.32 2.27
C GLU A 77 4.94 -30.47 3.48
N GLY A 78 4.67 -29.16 3.40
CA GLY A 78 5.11 -28.16 4.36
C GLY A 78 4.46 -28.32 5.73
N THR A 79 5.15 -28.99 6.65
CA THR A 79 4.89 -28.86 8.08
C THR A 79 5.28 -27.44 8.51
N PHE A 80 4.30 -26.68 8.98
CA PHE A 80 4.46 -25.31 9.49
C PHE A 80 5.22 -25.32 10.83
N TRP A 81 6.52 -25.01 10.79
CA TRP A 81 7.37 -24.84 11.97
C TRP A 81 7.92 -23.42 11.99
N TRP A 82 7.53 -22.62 12.99
CA TRP A 82 8.21 -21.35 13.32
C TRP A 82 9.54 -21.64 14.04
N GLY A 83 10.41 -22.43 13.40
CA GLY A 83 11.71 -22.84 13.95
C GLY A 83 12.85 -21.89 13.60
N ASP A 84 12.81 -21.29 12.41
CA ASP A 84 13.87 -20.44 11.88
C ASP A 84 13.33 -19.06 11.51
N VAL A 85 12.85 -18.34 12.53
CA VAL A 85 12.67 -16.89 12.41
C VAL A 85 14.07 -16.28 12.28
N ALA A 86 14.29 -15.42 11.28
CA ALA A 86 15.45 -14.54 11.17
C ALA A 86 15.81 -13.94 12.55
N PRO A 87 17.07 -13.52 12.83
CA PRO A 87 17.57 -13.26 14.19
C PRO A 87 16.82 -12.19 15.02
N HIS A 88 15.81 -11.56 14.43
CA HIS A 88 14.93 -10.53 14.96
C HIS A 88 13.83 -11.03 15.92
N CYS A 89 13.66 -12.34 16.12
CA CYS A 89 12.75 -12.87 17.15
C CYS A 89 13.39 -13.98 18.00
N ARG A 90 14.51 -13.69 18.69
CA ARG A 90 14.90 -14.51 19.85
C ARG A 90 14.05 -14.13 21.06
N HIS A 91 12.95 -14.86 21.28
CA HIS A 91 12.23 -14.78 22.55
C HIS A 91 12.97 -15.57 23.65
N PRO A 92 13.19 -14.99 24.84
CA PRO A 92 13.62 -15.76 26.00
C PRO A 92 12.51 -16.74 26.40
N HIS A 93 12.89 -17.99 26.60
CA HIS A 93 12.05 -19.07 27.10
C HIS A 93 11.22 -18.67 28.33
N ALA A 94 9.91 -18.48 28.13
CA ALA A 94 8.81 -18.80 29.05
C ALA A 94 7.47 -18.49 28.34
N LEU A 95 7.14 -19.22 27.27
CA LEU A 95 5.82 -19.13 26.65
C LEU A 95 4.79 -19.71 27.62
N HIS A 96 4.18 -18.86 28.45
CA HIS A 96 2.81 -19.12 28.87
C HIS A 96 2.03 -19.41 27.58
N ARG A 97 1.49 -20.63 27.47
CA ARG A 97 0.72 -21.06 26.31
C ARG A 97 -0.39 -20.04 26.09
N PHE A 98 -0.24 -19.21 25.06
CA PHE A 98 -1.23 -18.21 24.74
C PHE A 98 -2.52 -18.95 24.34
N GLU A 99 -3.63 -18.62 25.00
CA GLU A 99 -4.93 -19.21 24.70
C GLU A 99 -5.88 -18.09 24.27
N LEU A 100 -6.62 -18.34 23.18
CA LEU A 100 -7.72 -17.46 22.77
C LEU A 100 -8.74 -17.36 23.90
N SER A 101 -9.37 -16.19 24.02
CA SER A 101 -10.49 -16.03 24.95
C SER A 101 -11.55 -17.11 24.67
N PRO A 102 -12.25 -17.65 25.70
CA PRO A 102 -13.22 -18.72 25.49
C PRO A 102 -14.26 -18.39 24.43
N ARG A 103 -14.70 -17.12 24.41
CA ARG A 103 -15.64 -16.57 23.43
C ARG A 103 -15.08 -16.54 22.00
N MET A 104 -13.83 -16.12 21.83
CA MET A 104 -13.17 -16.10 20.51
C MET A 104 -12.90 -17.52 20.01
N ARG A 105 -12.46 -18.42 20.90
CA ARG A 105 -12.20 -19.83 20.57
C ARG A 105 -13.48 -20.53 20.12
N GLU A 106 -14.59 -20.35 20.83
CA GLU A 106 -15.89 -20.90 20.44
C GLU A 106 -16.34 -20.38 19.07
N ALA A 107 -16.23 -19.06 18.84
CA ALA A 107 -16.55 -18.47 17.54
C ALA A 107 -15.68 -19.02 16.40
N CYS A 108 -14.37 -19.19 16.64
CA CYS A 108 -13.44 -19.80 15.69
C CYS A 108 -13.81 -21.25 15.35
N LEU A 109 -14.23 -22.05 16.34
CA LEU A 109 -14.67 -23.42 16.12
C LEU A 109 -15.97 -23.46 15.29
N ILE A 110 -16.92 -22.56 15.58
CA ILE A 110 -18.14 -22.41 14.79
C ILE A 110 -17.79 -22.05 13.34
N VAL A 111 -16.96 -21.03 13.12
CA VAL A 111 -16.50 -20.64 11.77
C VAL A 111 -15.80 -21.80 11.05
N LYS A 112 -14.91 -22.54 11.74
CA LYS A 112 -14.25 -23.73 11.18
C LYS A 112 -15.25 -24.77 10.69
N THR A 113 -16.31 -25.05 11.46
CA THR A 113 -17.33 -26.03 11.03
C THR A 113 -18.05 -25.58 9.75
N HIS A 114 -18.25 -24.27 9.57
CA HIS A 114 -18.92 -23.71 8.40
C HIS A 114 -18.06 -23.67 7.14
N LEU A 115 -16.75 -23.53 7.28
CA LEU A 115 -15.82 -23.62 6.14
C LEU A 115 -15.85 -25.00 5.47
N GLY A 116 -16.32 -26.04 6.17
CA GLY A 116 -16.47 -27.41 5.64
C GLY A 116 -17.90 -27.82 5.27
N HIS A 117 -18.95 -27.27 5.87
CA HIS A 117 -20.36 -27.66 5.66
C HIS A 117 -21.34 -26.48 5.91
N PRO A 118 -22.46 -26.37 5.17
CA PRO A 118 -23.45 -25.31 5.40
C PRO A 118 -24.23 -25.56 6.70
N ALA A 119 -24.22 -24.60 7.62
CA ALA A 119 -24.98 -24.66 8.88
C ALA A 119 -26.03 -23.54 8.93
N PRO A 120 -26.83 -23.40 10.01
CA PRO A 120 -27.89 -22.40 10.06
C PRO A 120 -27.32 -20.97 10.10
N LEU A 121 -27.78 -20.15 9.14
CA LEU A 121 -27.24 -18.84 8.77
C LEU A 121 -27.06 -17.84 9.92
N CYS A 122 -27.92 -17.84 10.94
CA CYS A 122 -27.92 -16.80 11.99
C CYS A 122 -26.72 -16.90 12.96
N LEU A 123 -26.41 -18.10 13.46
CA LEU A 123 -25.27 -18.33 14.36
C LEU A 123 -23.94 -18.13 13.62
N GLN A 124 -23.89 -18.53 12.35
CA GLN A 124 -22.76 -18.30 11.47
C GLN A 124 -22.42 -16.81 11.34
N LEU A 125 -23.43 -15.96 11.08
CA LEU A 125 -23.22 -14.52 10.97
C LEU A 125 -22.70 -13.89 12.27
N ALA A 126 -23.21 -14.32 13.43
CA ALA A 126 -22.78 -13.78 14.73
C ALA A 126 -21.33 -14.16 15.07
N SER A 127 -20.94 -15.42 14.87
CA SER A 127 -19.58 -15.90 15.12
C SER A 127 -18.57 -15.28 14.14
N SER A 128 -18.89 -15.21 12.85
CA SER A 128 -18.04 -14.53 11.86
C SER A 128 -17.87 -13.04 12.15
N SER A 129 -18.94 -12.35 12.55
CA SER A 129 -18.88 -10.94 12.95
C SER A 129 -17.98 -10.73 14.17
N LEU A 130 -18.06 -11.61 15.18
CA LEU A 130 -17.19 -11.54 16.34
C LEU A 130 -15.72 -11.77 15.98
N VAL A 131 -15.43 -12.80 15.17
CA VAL A 131 -14.06 -13.08 14.71
C VAL A 131 -13.50 -11.90 13.94
N LEU A 132 -14.29 -11.31 13.04
CA LEU A 132 -13.93 -10.09 12.31
C LEU A 132 -13.62 -8.93 13.27
N GLN A 133 -14.52 -8.63 14.21
CA GLN A 133 -14.35 -7.53 15.14
C GLN A 133 -13.10 -7.68 16.01
N GLU A 134 -12.89 -8.86 16.61
CA GLU A 134 -11.70 -9.10 17.42
C GLU A 134 -10.43 -9.04 16.57
N TRP A 135 -10.42 -9.67 15.39
CA TRP A 135 -9.28 -9.65 14.48
C TRP A 135 -8.88 -8.22 14.10
N PHE A 136 -9.82 -7.38 13.66
CA PHE A 136 -9.50 -6.00 13.28
C PHE A 136 -9.15 -5.12 14.49
N ARG A 137 -9.70 -5.41 15.68
CA ARG A 137 -9.31 -4.72 16.91
C ARG A 137 -7.84 -4.98 17.26
N LEU A 138 -7.32 -6.18 16.98
CA LEU A 138 -5.96 -6.56 17.35
C LEU A 138 -4.93 -6.36 16.23
N SER A 139 -5.28 -6.56 14.96
CA SER A 139 -4.33 -6.49 13.83
C SER A 139 -4.28 -5.15 13.12
N SER A 140 -5.35 -4.35 13.21
CA SER A 140 -5.61 -3.26 12.25
C SER A 140 -5.66 -1.87 12.88
N GLN A 141 -5.20 -1.73 14.14
CA GLN A 141 -5.10 -0.43 14.81
C GLN A 141 -3.69 0.13 14.64
N LYS A 142 -3.54 1.46 14.69
CA LYS A 142 -2.21 2.07 14.71
C LYS A 142 -1.38 1.61 15.91
N SER A 143 -2.03 1.36 17.05
CA SER A 143 -1.43 0.86 18.29
C SER A 143 -1.41 -0.68 18.41
N SER A 144 -1.66 -1.40 17.31
CA SER A 144 -1.60 -2.87 17.31
C SER A 144 -0.21 -3.38 17.68
N ILE A 145 -0.17 -4.42 18.52
CA ILE A 145 1.08 -4.97 19.07
C ILE A 145 1.45 -6.24 18.29
N PRO A 146 2.63 -6.30 17.64
CA PRO A 146 3.06 -7.44 16.83
C PRO A 146 2.99 -8.79 17.58
N ASP A 147 3.50 -8.86 18.81
CA ASP A 147 3.51 -10.09 19.61
C ASP A 147 2.09 -10.64 19.86
N VAL A 148 1.12 -9.74 20.06
CA VAL A 148 -0.29 -10.13 20.26
C VAL A 148 -0.85 -10.71 18.96
N VAL A 149 -0.55 -10.10 17.82
CA VAL A 149 -0.98 -10.61 16.51
C VAL A 149 -0.34 -11.97 16.23
N ALA A 150 0.96 -12.13 16.44
CA ALA A 150 1.69 -13.39 16.26
C ALA A 150 1.07 -14.53 17.07
N ASN A 151 0.82 -14.28 18.35
CA ASN A 151 0.17 -15.25 19.24
C ASN A 151 -1.24 -15.67 18.74
N HIS A 152 -2.03 -14.74 18.21
CA HIS A 152 -3.34 -15.07 17.64
C HIS A 152 -3.22 -15.85 16.33
N LEU A 153 -2.27 -15.52 15.46
CA LEU A 153 -1.99 -16.28 14.23
C LEU A 153 -1.64 -17.73 14.56
N LEU A 154 -0.75 -17.96 15.54
CA LEU A 154 -0.43 -19.30 16.02
C LEU A 154 -1.68 -20.04 16.53
N ALA A 155 -2.49 -19.38 17.36
CA ALA A 155 -3.70 -20.00 17.88
C ALA A 155 -4.74 -20.32 16.80
N PHE A 156 -4.88 -19.50 15.74
CA PHE A 156 -5.75 -19.81 14.60
C PHE A 156 -5.21 -20.99 13.79
N ALA A 157 -3.89 -21.06 13.59
CA ALA A 157 -3.23 -22.17 12.92
C ALA A 157 -3.45 -23.50 13.68
N GLU A 158 -3.34 -23.49 15.01
CA GLU A 158 -3.63 -24.65 15.87
C GLU A 158 -5.08 -25.13 15.74
N VAL A 159 -6.04 -24.22 15.58
CA VAL A 159 -7.46 -24.58 15.40
C VAL A 159 -7.69 -25.22 14.04
N SER A 160 -7.20 -24.61 12.96
CA SER A 160 -7.26 -25.14 11.58
C SER A 160 -6.47 -24.26 10.61
N PRO A 161 -5.66 -24.83 9.69
CA PRO A 161 -5.04 -24.07 8.61
C PRO A 161 -6.06 -23.31 7.74
N ALA A 162 -7.22 -23.91 7.47
CA ALA A 162 -8.29 -23.25 6.70
C ALA A 162 -8.92 -22.06 7.45
N LEU A 163 -8.96 -22.12 8.79
CA LEU A 163 -9.44 -21.00 9.59
C LEU A 163 -8.43 -19.85 9.54
N LEU A 164 -7.14 -20.15 9.70
CA LEU A 164 -6.08 -19.14 9.57
C LEU A 164 -6.16 -18.43 8.22
N ALA A 165 -6.25 -19.18 7.12
CA ALA A 165 -6.42 -18.64 5.77
C ALA A 165 -7.65 -17.75 5.63
N HIS A 166 -8.77 -18.14 6.25
CA HIS A 166 -9.98 -17.33 6.27
C HIS A 166 -9.79 -16.02 7.06
N VAL A 167 -9.26 -16.10 8.28
CA VAL A 167 -9.12 -14.94 9.19
C VAL A 167 -8.14 -13.90 8.66
N VAL A 168 -6.95 -14.34 8.21
CA VAL A 168 -5.91 -13.44 7.66
C VAL A 168 -6.45 -12.61 6.48
N ASN A 169 -7.33 -13.21 5.67
CA ASN A 169 -7.90 -12.60 4.47
C ASN A 169 -9.30 -12.01 4.69
N LEU A 170 -9.76 -11.88 5.94
CA LEU A 170 -11.00 -11.17 6.22
C LEU A 170 -10.90 -9.71 5.77
N ALA A 171 -11.97 -9.25 5.13
CA ALA A 171 -12.14 -7.86 4.73
C ALA A 171 -13.28 -7.23 5.53
N ASP A 172 -13.09 -5.99 5.95
CA ASP A 172 -14.09 -5.23 6.68
C ASP A 172 -15.19 -4.66 5.76
N GLY A 173 -16.06 -3.82 6.30
CA GLY A 173 -17.09 -3.12 5.53
C GLY A 173 -16.55 -2.21 4.42
N ASN A 174 -15.27 -1.83 4.45
CA ASN A 174 -14.59 -1.04 3.42
C ASN A 174 -13.79 -1.91 2.43
N GLY A 175 -13.79 -3.24 2.59
CA GLY A 175 -12.96 -4.15 1.81
C GLY A 175 -11.49 -4.14 2.23
N ASN A 176 -11.13 -3.48 3.35
CA ASN A 176 -9.76 -3.48 3.84
C ASN A 176 -9.49 -4.77 4.62
N THR A 177 -8.36 -5.39 4.36
CA THR A 177 -7.82 -6.49 5.17
C THR A 177 -6.88 -5.96 6.26
N ALA A 178 -6.45 -6.83 7.17
CA ALA A 178 -5.39 -6.49 8.14
C ALA A 178 -4.09 -6.02 7.46
N LEU A 179 -3.80 -6.55 6.26
CA LEU A 179 -2.64 -6.14 5.48
C LEU A 179 -2.76 -4.68 5.00
N HIS A 180 -3.95 -4.25 4.57
CA HIS A 180 -4.18 -2.85 4.17
C HIS A 180 -3.93 -1.88 5.34
N TYR A 181 -4.47 -2.19 6.52
CA TYR A 181 -4.32 -1.34 7.70
C TYR A 181 -2.89 -1.32 8.24
N SER A 182 -2.23 -2.48 8.31
CA SER A 182 -0.85 -2.56 8.80
C SER A 182 0.11 -1.78 7.88
N VAL A 183 -0.04 -1.88 6.56
CA VAL A 183 0.72 -1.04 5.61
C VAL A 183 0.38 0.44 5.77
N SER A 184 -0.90 0.81 5.83
CA SER A 184 -1.34 2.21 5.97
C SER A 184 -0.84 2.88 7.26
N HIS A 185 -0.64 2.09 8.32
CA HIS A 185 -0.11 2.57 9.59
C HIS A 185 1.42 2.46 9.70
N SER A 186 2.11 2.02 8.64
CA SER A 186 3.56 1.73 8.66
C SER A 186 3.95 0.72 9.75
N ASN A 187 3.05 -0.19 10.12
CA ASN A 187 3.30 -1.25 11.09
C ASN A 187 3.93 -2.47 10.38
N PHE A 188 5.15 -2.30 9.87
CA PHE A 188 5.83 -3.28 9.01
C PHE A 188 6.14 -4.61 9.71
N HIS A 189 6.24 -4.64 11.04
CA HIS A 189 6.33 -5.89 11.80
C HIS A 189 5.07 -6.75 11.65
N ILE A 190 3.88 -6.14 11.67
CA ILE A 190 2.61 -6.85 11.43
C ILE A 190 2.49 -7.25 9.95
N VAL A 191 2.92 -6.38 9.03
CA VAL A 191 2.99 -6.72 7.60
C VAL A 191 3.85 -7.96 7.40
N TRP A 192 5.04 -8.01 8.00
CA TRP A 192 5.94 -9.16 7.94
C TRP A 192 5.26 -10.41 8.50
N LEU A 193 4.67 -10.35 9.70
CA LEU A 193 3.97 -11.50 10.31
C LEU A 193 2.84 -12.04 9.42
N LEU A 194 2.07 -11.15 8.79
CA LEU A 194 1.01 -11.55 7.87
C LEU A 194 1.59 -12.22 6.62
N LEU A 195 2.60 -11.62 5.98
CA LEU A 195 3.23 -12.20 4.79
C LEU A 195 3.94 -13.53 5.09
N ASP A 196 4.53 -13.67 6.27
CA ASP A 196 5.22 -14.89 6.69
C ASP A 196 4.30 -16.09 6.87
N THR A 197 2.98 -15.86 7.02
CA THR A 197 2.00 -16.94 6.99
C THR A 197 1.92 -17.66 5.63
N GLY A 198 2.36 -17.03 4.54
CA GLY A 198 2.33 -17.59 3.19
C GLY A 198 0.93 -17.72 2.55
N ILE A 199 -0.12 -17.25 3.23
CA ILE A 199 -1.53 -17.41 2.84
C ILE A 199 -2.25 -16.08 2.56
N CYS A 200 -1.55 -14.95 2.69
CA CYS A 200 -2.12 -13.63 2.41
C CYS A 200 -2.47 -13.49 0.93
N ASN A 201 -3.70 -13.08 0.65
CA ASN A 201 -4.09 -12.55 -0.65
C ASN A 201 -3.66 -11.07 -0.73
N VAL A 202 -2.43 -10.86 -1.17
CA VAL A 202 -1.81 -9.52 -1.27
C VAL A 202 -2.42 -8.64 -2.36
N ASP A 203 -3.07 -9.26 -3.36
CA ASP A 203 -3.69 -8.58 -4.51
C ASP A 203 -5.17 -8.25 -4.28
N HIS A 204 -5.70 -8.49 -3.07
CA HIS A 204 -7.06 -8.09 -2.73
C HIS A 204 -7.22 -6.57 -2.83
N GLN A 205 -8.15 -6.10 -3.65
CA GLN A 205 -8.51 -4.69 -3.71
C GLN A 205 -9.61 -4.35 -2.71
N ASN A 206 -9.43 -3.27 -1.96
CA ASN A 206 -10.48 -2.70 -1.13
C ASN A 206 -11.59 -2.03 -1.98
N LYS A 207 -12.64 -1.51 -1.35
CA LYS A 207 -13.74 -0.83 -2.07
C LYS A 207 -13.32 0.44 -2.80
N ALA A 208 -12.20 1.05 -2.40
CA ALA A 208 -11.61 2.19 -3.10
C ALA A 208 -10.77 1.75 -4.31
N GLY A 209 -10.61 0.45 -4.54
CA GLY A 209 -9.91 -0.11 -5.69
C GLY A 209 -8.41 -0.30 -5.50
N TYR A 210 -7.89 -0.13 -4.28
CA TYR A 210 -6.46 -0.22 -4.00
C TYR A 210 -6.11 -1.56 -3.35
N THR A 211 -4.98 -2.14 -3.74
CA THR A 211 -4.34 -3.26 -3.03
C THR A 211 -3.47 -2.75 -1.89
N ALA A 212 -3.07 -3.64 -0.97
CA ALA A 212 -2.08 -3.28 0.05
C ALA A 212 -0.73 -2.86 -0.56
N LEU A 213 -0.36 -3.43 -1.70
CA LEU A 213 0.83 -3.06 -2.48
C LEU A 213 0.76 -1.60 -2.93
N MET A 214 -0.39 -1.15 -3.44
CA MET A 214 -0.60 0.25 -3.84
C MET A 214 -0.52 1.21 -2.64
N LEU A 215 -1.02 0.80 -1.48
CA LEU A 215 -0.87 1.60 -0.25
C LEU A 215 0.59 1.68 0.21
N ALA A 216 1.37 0.61 0.05
CA ALA A 216 2.78 0.60 0.40
C ALA A 216 3.60 1.55 -0.48
N ALA A 217 3.24 1.71 -1.75
CA ALA A 217 3.86 2.68 -2.65
C ALA A 217 3.70 4.15 -2.19
N LEU A 218 2.71 4.42 -1.33
CA LEU A 218 2.46 5.73 -0.71
C LEU A 218 3.02 5.85 0.71
N ALA A 219 3.48 4.75 1.32
CA ALA A 219 3.91 4.74 2.70
C ALA A 219 5.24 5.49 2.89
N ALA A 220 5.38 6.13 4.05
CA ALA A 220 6.66 6.63 4.51
C ALA A 220 7.41 5.48 5.19
N VAL A 221 8.60 5.19 4.67
CA VAL A 221 9.54 4.21 5.21
C VAL A 221 10.80 4.97 5.61
N GLU A 222 11.24 4.78 6.85
CA GLU A 222 12.42 5.46 7.40
C GLU A 222 13.60 4.52 7.61
N GLN A 223 13.33 3.22 7.78
CA GLN A 223 14.32 2.20 8.11
C GLN A 223 14.46 1.21 6.95
N GLU A 224 15.69 0.73 6.68
CA GLU A 224 15.93 -0.23 5.61
C GLU A 224 15.27 -1.59 5.91
N GLU A 225 15.14 -1.95 7.19
CA GLU A 225 14.42 -3.16 7.62
C GLU A 225 12.96 -3.13 7.18
N ASP A 226 12.30 -1.98 7.32
CA ASP A 226 10.93 -1.78 6.87
C ASP A 226 10.84 -1.82 5.34
N MET A 227 11.85 -1.27 4.65
CA MET A 227 11.94 -1.32 3.20
C MET A 227 12.07 -2.77 2.68
N ASN A 228 12.79 -3.63 3.41
CA ASN A 228 12.87 -5.06 3.08
C ASN A 228 11.49 -5.75 3.15
N VAL A 229 10.64 -5.36 4.10
CA VAL A 229 9.26 -5.86 4.18
C VAL A 229 8.43 -5.37 2.99
N VAL A 230 8.61 -4.11 2.58
CA VAL A 230 7.95 -3.57 1.37
C VAL A 230 8.40 -4.31 0.11
N ARG A 231 9.70 -4.56 -0.06
CA ARG A 231 10.22 -5.37 -1.18
C ARG A 231 9.66 -6.79 -1.17
N LYS A 232 9.51 -7.42 0.02
CA LYS A 232 8.85 -8.72 0.16
C LYS A 232 7.39 -8.65 -0.33
N LEU A 233 6.63 -7.63 0.09
CA LEU A 233 5.26 -7.42 -0.38
C LEU A 233 5.20 -7.27 -1.90
N PHE A 234 6.11 -6.50 -2.49
CA PHE A 234 6.19 -6.28 -3.94
C PHE A 234 6.53 -7.57 -4.69
N SER A 235 7.43 -8.39 -4.16
CA SER A 235 7.80 -9.68 -4.77
C SER A 235 6.69 -10.72 -4.72
N MET A 236 5.76 -10.61 -3.77
CA MET A 236 4.66 -11.57 -3.59
C MET A 236 3.39 -11.18 -4.36
N GLY A 237 3.24 -9.89 -4.71
CA GLY A 237 2.04 -9.36 -5.35
C GLY A 237 2.25 -8.96 -6.80
N ASN A 238 1.14 -8.64 -7.46
CA ASN A 238 1.17 -8.09 -8.81
C ASN A 238 1.48 -6.58 -8.78
N VAL A 239 2.75 -6.21 -8.94
CA VAL A 239 3.21 -4.81 -9.04
C VAL A 239 2.55 -4.03 -10.18
N ASN A 240 2.02 -4.73 -11.19
CA ASN A 240 1.41 -4.18 -12.39
C ASN A 240 -0.13 -4.17 -12.33
N ALA A 241 -0.72 -4.47 -11.16
CA ALA A 241 -2.16 -4.33 -10.96
C ALA A 241 -2.59 -2.87 -11.16
N LYS A 242 -3.73 -2.69 -11.85
CA LYS A 242 -4.40 -1.39 -12.01
C LYS A 242 -5.47 -1.23 -10.93
N ALA A 243 -5.49 -0.09 -10.26
CA ALA A 243 -6.51 0.23 -9.28
C ALA A 243 -7.89 0.28 -9.95
N SER A 244 -8.93 -0.21 -9.28
CA SER A 244 -10.30 -0.14 -9.86
C SER A 244 -10.79 1.30 -10.08
N GLN A 245 -10.21 2.27 -9.38
CA GLN A 245 -10.46 3.69 -9.58
C GLN A 245 -9.32 4.31 -10.38
N ALA A 246 -9.65 4.97 -11.49
CA ALA A 246 -8.70 5.63 -12.40
C ALA A 246 -7.65 4.73 -13.07
N GLY A 247 -7.56 3.43 -12.74
CA GLY A 247 -6.64 2.51 -13.41
C GLY A 247 -5.17 2.71 -13.04
N GLN A 248 -4.88 3.49 -12.01
CA GLN A 248 -3.50 3.80 -11.64
C GLN A 248 -2.75 2.57 -11.13
N THR A 249 -1.46 2.46 -11.48
CA THR A 249 -0.55 1.44 -10.96
C THR A 249 0.15 1.93 -9.69
N ALA A 250 0.74 1.02 -8.92
CA ALA A 250 1.56 1.39 -7.77
C ALA A 250 2.74 2.30 -8.16
N LEU A 251 3.32 2.09 -9.34
CA LEU A 251 4.40 2.93 -9.88
C LEU A 251 3.93 4.37 -10.10
N MET A 252 2.76 4.57 -10.72
CA MET A 252 2.18 5.91 -10.92
C MET A 252 1.93 6.61 -9.58
N LEU A 253 1.39 5.90 -8.59
CA LEU A 253 1.15 6.44 -7.25
C LEU A 253 2.45 6.89 -6.58
N ALA A 254 3.49 6.05 -6.60
CA ALA A 254 4.81 6.38 -6.03
C ALA A 254 5.43 7.60 -6.73
N VAL A 255 5.35 7.65 -8.07
CA VAL A 255 5.86 8.77 -8.87
C VAL A 255 5.11 10.06 -8.54
N SER A 256 3.79 10.08 -8.57
CA SER A 256 2.99 11.28 -8.29
C SER A 256 3.26 11.84 -6.88
N HIS A 257 3.52 10.97 -5.90
CA HIS A 257 3.87 11.37 -4.53
C HIS A 257 5.37 11.59 -4.29
N GLY A 258 6.25 11.33 -5.26
CA GLY A 258 7.68 11.58 -5.12
C GLY A 258 8.42 10.59 -4.22
N ARG A 259 7.88 9.38 -4.10
CA ARG A 259 8.46 8.31 -3.30
C ARG A 259 9.57 7.62 -4.10
N GLN A 260 10.71 8.30 -4.27
CA GLN A 260 11.82 7.83 -5.11
C GLN A 260 12.28 6.41 -4.77
N GLU A 261 12.46 6.10 -3.49
CA GLU A 261 12.83 4.74 -3.02
C GLU A 261 11.77 3.68 -3.40
N MET A 262 10.49 4.04 -3.39
CA MET A 262 9.40 3.14 -3.83
C MET A 262 9.42 2.93 -5.32
N VAL A 263 9.74 3.98 -6.11
CA VAL A 263 9.92 3.86 -7.56
C VAL A 263 11.03 2.87 -7.86
N GLU A 264 12.20 3.03 -7.24
CA GLU A 264 13.33 2.12 -7.42
C GLU A 264 12.98 0.67 -7.06
N ALA A 265 12.31 0.46 -5.94
CA ALA A 265 11.90 -0.88 -5.51
C ALA A 265 10.84 -1.51 -6.42
N LEU A 266 9.86 -0.74 -6.88
CA LEU A 266 8.85 -1.23 -7.83
C LEU A 266 9.47 -1.63 -9.17
N LEU A 267 10.41 -0.83 -9.68
CA LEU A 267 11.14 -1.15 -10.91
C LEU A 267 12.01 -2.40 -10.73
N ALA A 268 12.70 -2.53 -9.59
CA ALA A 268 13.46 -3.74 -9.26
C ALA A 268 12.58 -5.00 -9.16
N CYS A 269 11.31 -4.84 -8.81
CA CYS A 269 10.32 -5.92 -8.79
C CYS A 269 9.55 -6.10 -10.12
N GLY A 270 9.97 -5.44 -11.20
CA GLY A 270 9.40 -5.66 -12.54
C GLY A 270 8.14 -4.84 -12.84
N ALA A 271 7.99 -3.66 -12.22
CA ALA A 271 6.94 -2.73 -12.61
C ALA A 271 7.13 -2.28 -14.07
N ASP A 272 6.07 -2.40 -14.87
CA ASP A 272 6.04 -1.98 -16.27
C ASP A 272 5.80 -0.46 -16.35
N VAL A 273 6.80 0.24 -16.86
CA VAL A 273 6.81 1.70 -17.00
C VAL A 273 5.82 2.23 -18.05
N ASN A 274 5.35 1.36 -18.96
CA ASN A 274 4.52 1.74 -20.09
C ASN A 274 3.02 1.53 -19.85
N LEU A 275 2.63 0.99 -18.70
CA LEU A 275 1.21 0.84 -18.39
C LEU A 275 0.52 2.20 -18.38
N GLN A 276 -0.67 2.22 -18.95
CA GLN A 276 -1.52 3.41 -19.01
C GLN A 276 -2.70 3.26 -18.05
N ASP A 277 -3.00 4.33 -17.32
CA ASP A 277 -4.20 4.44 -16.50
C ASP A 277 -5.46 4.65 -17.39
N GLU A 278 -6.62 4.93 -16.80
CA GLU A 278 -7.86 5.12 -17.58
C GLU A 278 -7.87 6.40 -18.42
N GLU A 279 -7.00 7.37 -18.12
CA GLU A 279 -6.83 8.60 -18.90
C GLU A 279 -5.72 8.44 -19.96
N GLY A 280 -5.06 7.28 -20.02
CA GLY A 280 -3.94 7.04 -20.92
C GLY A 280 -2.60 7.51 -20.34
N SER A 281 -2.55 7.96 -19.08
CA SER A 281 -1.32 8.47 -18.49
C SER A 281 -0.38 7.34 -18.10
N THR A 282 0.92 7.52 -18.36
CA THR A 282 2.00 6.61 -17.94
C THR A 282 2.74 7.13 -16.71
N ALA A 283 3.54 6.30 -16.05
CA ALA A 283 4.40 6.73 -14.95
C ALA A 283 5.38 7.85 -15.37
N LEU A 284 5.89 7.81 -16.61
CA LEU A 284 6.77 8.85 -17.15
C LEU A 284 6.05 10.19 -17.28
N MET A 285 4.80 10.18 -17.75
CA MET A 285 3.96 11.38 -17.83
C MET A 285 3.72 11.99 -16.44
N CYS A 286 3.40 11.17 -15.43
CA CYS A 286 3.27 11.64 -14.05
C CYS A 286 4.57 12.29 -13.52
N ALA A 287 5.73 11.71 -13.84
CA ALA A 287 7.03 12.26 -13.43
C ALA A 287 7.31 13.62 -14.10
N CYS A 288 6.92 13.75 -15.38
CA CYS A 288 7.04 14.98 -16.15
C CYS A 288 6.13 16.08 -15.61
N GLU A 289 4.86 15.79 -15.36
CA GLU A 289 3.90 16.75 -14.80
C GLU A 289 4.40 17.34 -13.48
N HIS A 290 4.96 16.49 -12.62
CA HIS A 290 5.43 16.87 -11.28
C HIS A 290 6.88 17.39 -11.24
N GLY A 291 7.58 17.49 -12.38
CA GLY A 291 8.94 18.04 -12.43
C GLY A 291 10.01 17.16 -11.76
N ARG A 292 9.82 15.83 -11.73
CA ARG A 292 10.67 14.91 -10.96
C ARG A 292 11.86 14.41 -11.79
N MET A 293 12.86 15.28 -11.98
CA MET A 293 14.02 15.02 -12.83
C MET A 293 14.70 13.66 -12.58
N GLU A 294 15.00 13.31 -11.33
CA GLU A 294 15.68 12.05 -11.01
C GLU A 294 14.79 10.82 -11.30
N THR A 295 13.49 10.92 -11.05
CA THR A 295 12.52 9.88 -11.41
C THR A 295 12.41 9.72 -12.92
N VAL A 296 12.42 10.81 -13.69
CA VAL A 296 12.42 10.77 -15.16
C VAL A 296 13.66 10.03 -15.68
N LYS A 297 14.85 10.40 -15.21
CA LYS A 297 16.10 9.71 -15.59
C LYS A 297 16.04 8.22 -15.28
N LEU A 298 15.52 7.85 -14.10
CA LEU A 298 15.39 6.46 -13.69
C LEU A 298 14.43 5.66 -14.57
N LEU A 299 13.29 6.25 -14.96
CA LEU A 299 12.33 5.62 -15.85
C LEU A 299 12.90 5.46 -17.26
N LEU A 300 13.60 6.47 -17.79
CA LEU A 300 14.24 6.42 -19.11
C LEU A 300 15.40 5.43 -19.18
N ALA A 301 16.07 5.17 -18.04
CA ALA A 301 17.08 4.13 -17.95
C ALA A 301 16.49 2.70 -18.07
N GLN A 302 15.17 2.53 -17.96
CA GLN A 302 14.54 1.24 -18.20
C GLN A 302 14.52 0.91 -19.69
N PRO A 303 15.02 -0.27 -20.11
CA PRO A 303 15.19 -0.61 -21.52
C PRO A 303 13.87 -0.72 -22.29
N THR A 304 12.76 -0.91 -21.58
CA THR A 304 11.42 -1.00 -22.16
C THR A 304 10.72 0.35 -22.27
N CYS A 305 11.27 1.44 -21.72
CA CYS A 305 10.58 2.72 -21.63
C CYS A 305 10.23 3.28 -23.02
N ASN A 306 8.94 3.51 -23.26
CA ASN A 306 8.44 4.10 -24.48
C ASN A 306 7.96 5.54 -24.26
N ILE A 307 8.76 6.49 -24.75
CA ILE A 307 8.50 7.94 -24.63
C ILE A 307 7.39 8.41 -25.57
N SER A 308 7.08 7.63 -26.62
CA SER A 308 6.10 8.01 -27.66
C SER A 308 4.66 7.65 -27.32
N ILE A 309 4.40 7.11 -26.12
CA ILE A 309 3.04 6.83 -25.67
C ILE A 309 2.30 8.17 -25.52
N GLU A 310 1.05 8.21 -25.99
CA GLU A 310 0.16 9.36 -25.90
C GLU A 310 -1.00 9.03 -24.96
N ASP A 311 -1.40 10.03 -24.16
CA ASP A 311 -2.60 9.97 -23.33
C ASP A 311 -3.89 10.12 -24.18
N SER A 312 -5.05 10.14 -23.53
CA SER A 312 -6.34 10.26 -24.22
C SER A 312 -6.55 11.59 -24.96
N ASP A 313 -5.80 12.63 -24.59
CA ASP A 313 -5.82 13.95 -25.23
C ASP A 313 -4.78 14.06 -26.36
N GLY A 314 -3.98 13.01 -26.59
CA GLY A 314 -2.93 12.97 -27.60
C GLY A 314 -1.60 13.59 -27.13
N ASN A 315 -1.43 13.81 -25.83
CA ASN A 315 -0.20 14.35 -25.27
C ASN A 315 0.76 13.22 -24.90
N ASN A 316 2.01 13.34 -25.33
CA ASN A 316 3.10 12.48 -24.87
C ASN A 316 3.83 13.12 -23.67
N ALA A 317 4.80 12.39 -23.10
CA ALA A 317 5.57 12.86 -21.93
C ALA A 317 6.28 14.21 -22.17
N VAL A 318 6.73 14.47 -23.41
CA VAL A 318 7.38 15.74 -23.78
C VAL A 318 6.39 16.90 -23.74
N ALA A 319 5.19 16.71 -24.33
CA ALA A 319 4.13 17.71 -24.31
C ALA A 319 3.73 18.07 -22.88
N ILE A 320 3.55 17.06 -22.01
CA ILE A 320 3.21 17.25 -20.60
C ILE A 320 4.30 18.03 -19.85
N ALA A 321 5.58 17.70 -20.07
CA ALA A 321 6.70 18.44 -19.45
C ALA A 321 6.71 19.93 -19.85
N LEU A 322 6.44 20.23 -21.12
CA LEU A 322 6.36 21.61 -21.63
C LEU A 322 5.15 22.37 -21.06
N GLU A 323 3.98 21.74 -21.02
CA GLU A 323 2.76 22.33 -20.45
C GLU A 323 2.89 22.64 -18.96
N ALA A 324 3.59 21.77 -18.22
CA ALA A 324 3.91 21.97 -16.80
C ALA A 324 5.06 22.95 -16.56
N GLY A 325 5.78 23.38 -17.61
CA GLY A 325 6.87 24.36 -17.53
C GLY A 325 8.25 23.79 -17.19
N HIS A 326 8.42 22.46 -17.20
CA HIS A 326 9.68 21.77 -16.90
C HIS A 326 10.54 21.60 -18.15
N ASN A 327 11.06 22.72 -18.64
CA ASN A 327 11.79 22.80 -19.92
C ASN A 327 13.06 21.93 -19.97
N ASP A 328 13.73 21.75 -18.83
CA ASP A 328 14.90 20.89 -18.67
C ASP A 328 14.57 19.41 -18.84
N ILE A 329 13.43 18.96 -18.29
CA ILE A 329 12.90 17.61 -18.51
C ILE A 329 12.51 17.42 -19.97
N ALA A 330 11.82 18.39 -20.57
CA ALA A 330 11.43 18.33 -21.98
C ALA A 330 12.65 18.22 -22.90
N ALA A 331 13.72 18.97 -22.63
CA ALA A 331 14.97 18.88 -23.38
C ALA A 331 15.60 17.48 -23.26
N LEU A 332 15.65 16.93 -22.04
CA LEU A 332 16.20 15.59 -21.80
C LEU A 332 15.43 14.50 -22.56
N LEU A 333 14.10 14.60 -22.61
CA LEU A 333 13.25 13.67 -23.36
C LEU A 333 13.41 13.82 -24.87
N HIS A 334 13.54 15.05 -25.37
CA HIS A 334 13.82 15.30 -26.78
C HIS A 334 15.17 14.72 -27.21
N ASP A 335 16.20 14.82 -26.37
CA ASP A 335 17.50 14.23 -26.64
C ASP A 335 17.43 12.69 -26.68
N HIS A 336 16.66 12.08 -25.76
CA HIS A 336 16.43 10.62 -25.79
C HIS A 336 15.59 10.14 -26.99
N LEU A 337 14.66 10.96 -27.50
CA LEU A 337 13.84 10.59 -28.65
C LEU A 337 14.60 10.63 -29.98
N ASN A 338 15.62 11.51 -30.07
CA ASN A 338 16.38 11.76 -31.30
C ASN A 338 17.76 11.08 -31.33
N GLY A 339 18.20 10.46 -30.24
CA GLY A 339 19.48 9.74 -30.11
C GLY A 339 19.34 8.26 -30.43
#